data_AF-A0A254Q8Z1-F1
#
_entry.id   AF-A0A254Q8Z1-F1
#
_cell.length_a   1.000
_cell.length_b   1.000
_cell.length_c   1.000
_cell.angle_alpha   90.00
_cell.angle_beta   90.00
_cell.angle_gamma   90.00
#
_symmetry.space_group_name_H-M   'P 1'
#
loop_
_entity.id
_entity.type
_entity.pdbx_description
1 polymer ?
#
loop_
_entity_poly.entity_id
_entity_poly.type
_entity_poly.pdbx_seq_one_letter_code
_entity_poly.pdbx_strand_id
1 'polypeptide(L)'
;MIRGVLAVIFLLLAACSSQEQGDYKTAEKNVSQGNYKVALDYFDRVILRNNKSEYPLDAAREAARVAFFELKDYERTIGYHRFIVLHSSDEKERLTSQKQIAEIYFNNLQNYQASIVEFSKLQQMPHTDLEASQYQMSVARAHYYMNNFFQAESEIDSMLRLKSDDNVRFQALMLKGNILVAKKEYVKAIDIFKGLIEKYPQRSVQENVGLTLAVCYEENDNFKEAIKVLEGYRDKYSPPEYIELRIKRLQERMKNAPGAKGFRK
;
A
#
# COMPACT_ATOMS: atom_id res chain seq x y z
N MET A 1 32.45 47.29 19.23
CA MET A 1 31.25 46.96 18.42
C MET A 1 30.95 45.46 18.37
N ILE A 2 31.93 44.57 18.20
CA ILE A 2 31.71 43.11 18.07
C ILE A 2 31.03 42.47 19.32
N ARG A 3 31.40 42.89 20.54
CA ARG A 3 30.79 42.36 21.79
C ARG A 3 29.32 42.74 21.99
N GLY A 4 28.90 43.93 21.55
CA GLY A 4 27.49 44.37 21.65
C GLY A 4 26.59 43.64 20.65
N VAL A 5 27.11 43.39 19.44
CA VAL A 5 26.41 42.61 18.41
C VAL A 5 26.23 41.15 18.85
N LEU A 6 27.27 40.55 19.45
CA LEU A 6 27.18 39.18 20.00
C LEU A 6 26.16 39.04 21.14
N ALA A 7 26.03 40.03 22.02
CA ALA A 7 25.05 40.02 23.11
C ALA A 7 23.60 40.13 22.61
N VAL A 8 23.35 40.95 21.59
CA VAL A 8 22.02 41.08 20.96
C VAL A 8 21.63 39.80 20.23
N ILE A 9 22.57 39.16 19.52
CA ILE A 9 22.34 37.87 18.85
C ILE A 9 22.00 36.78 19.88
N PHE A 10 22.70 36.74 21.02
CA PHE A 10 22.45 35.76 22.08
C PHE A 10 21.05 35.93 22.72
N LEU A 11 20.62 37.16 22.97
CA LEU A 11 19.29 37.46 23.53
C LEU A 11 18.15 37.09 22.57
N LEU A 12 18.34 37.31 21.26
CA LEU A 12 17.36 36.95 20.24
C LEU A 12 17.21 35.42 20.11
N LEU A 13 18.31 34.67 20.17
CA LEU A 13 18.29 33.20 20.12
C LEU A 13 17.62 32.61 21.37
N ALA A 14 17.89 33.16 22.55
CA ALA A 14 17.28 32.71 23.80
C ALA A 14 15.75 32.94 23.81
N ALA A 15 15.28 34.11 23.37
CA ALA A 15 13.86 34.43 23.29
C ALA A 15 13.09 33.50 22.32
N CYS A 16 13.71 33.16 21.18
CA CYS A 16 13.10 32.25 20.20
C CYS A 16 12.93 30.84 20.78
N SER A 17 13.94 30.32 21.48
CA SER A 17 13.86 29.00 22.12
C SER A 17 12.79 28.93 23.24
N SER A 18 12.62 29.99 24.03
CA SER A 18 11.58 30.04 25.07
C SER A 18 10.16 30.05 24.50
N GLN A 19 9.96 30.69 23.35
CA GLN A 19 8.65 30.75 22.70
C GLN A 19 8.28 29.40 22.06
N GLU A 20 9.23 28.72 21.41
CA GLU A 20 9.01 27.37 20.88
C GLU A 20 8.62 26.39 21.97
N GLN A 21 9.35 26.40 23.09
CA GLN A 21 9.02 25.56 24.23
C GLN A 21 7.62 25.85 24.78
N GLY A 22 7.22 27.13 24.84
CA GLY A 22 5.89 27.55 25.29
C GLY A 22 4.77 27.07 24.37
N ASP A 23 4.94 27.23 23.07
CA ASP A 23 3.97 26.76 22.08
C ASP A 23 3.90 25.22 22.04
N TYR A 24 5.04 24.53 22.15
CA TYR A 24 5.09 23.07 22.23
C TYR A 24 4.32 22.53 23.44
N LYS A 25 4.57 23.07 24.65
CA LYS A 25 3.84 22.68 25.87
C LYS A 25 2.34 22.99 25.76
N THR A 26 1.99 24.09 25.10
CA THR A 26 0.59 24.44 24.85
C THR A 26 -0.07 23.44 23.90
N ALA A 27 0.64 22.97 22.87
CA ALA A 27 0.17 21.93 21.98
C ALA A 27 -0.08 20.62 22.76
N GLU A 28 0.88 20.13 23.55
CA GLU A 28 0.74 18.91 24.35
C GLU A 28 -0.44 18.97 25.34
N LYS A 29 -0.63 20.13 25.97
CA LYS A 29 -1.81 20.36 26.82
C LYS A 29 -3.11 20.22 26.02
N ASN A 30 -3.18 20.77 24.82
CA ASN A 30 -4.37 20.62 23.98
C ASN A 30 -4.56 19.17 23.50
N VAL A 31 -3.49 18.42 23.23
CA VAL A 31 -3.57 16.98 22.93
C VAL A 31 -4.21 16.22 24.09
N SER A 32 -3.74 16.41 25.33
CA SER A 32 -4.29 15.74 26.51
C SER A 32 -5.74 16.12 26.83
N GLN A 33 -6.20 17.26 26.33
CA GLN A 33 -7.59 17.72 26.45
C GLN A 33 -8.48 17.28 25.28
N GLY A 34 -7.94 16.57 24.27
CA GLY A 34 -8.67 16.19 23.05
C GLY A 34 -8.90 17.32 22.06
N ASN A 35 -8.28 18.49 22.28
CA ASN A 35 -8.39 19.67 21.42
C ASN A 35 -7.40 19.57 20.24
N TYR A 36 -7.51 18.50 19.44
CA TYR A 36 -6.47 18.11 18.47
C TYR A 36 -6.21 19.15 17.38
N LYS A 37 -7.24 19.83 16.84
CA LYS A 37 -7.04 20.87 15.83
C LYS A 37 -6.22 22.05 16.37
N VAL A 38 -6.55 22.48 17.60
CA VAL A 38 -5.83 23.55 18.29
C VAL A 38 -4.40 23.12 18.58
N ALA A 39 -4.19 21.87 19.01
CA ALA A 39 -2.86 21.33 19.22
C ALA A 39 -2.01 21.37 17.95
N LEU A 40 -2.56 20.95 16.81
CA LEU A 40 -1.84 21.00 15.53
C LEU A 40 -1.48 22.43 15.12
N ASP A 41 -2.34 23.42 15.38
CA ASP A 41 -2.02 24.83 15.10
C ASP A 41 -0.84 25.34 15.93
N TYR A 42 -0.70 24.89 17.18
CA TYR A 42 0.48 25.20 17.99
C TYR A 42 1.73 24.44 17.52
N PHE A 43 1.61 23.16 17.17
CA PHE A 43 2.73 22.42 16.58
C PHE A 43 3.21 23.07 15.28
N ASP A 44 2.32 23.50 14.40
CA ASP A 44 2.66 24.20 13.15
C ASP A 44 3.48 25.46 13.41
N ARG A 45 3.16 26.23 14.47
CA ARG A 45 3.95 27.42 14.84
C ARG A 45 5.37 27.04 15.26
N VAL A 46 5.54 25.94 15.99
CA VAL A 46 6.87 25.45 16.38
C VAL A 46 7.65 25.00 15.13
N ILE A 47 7.02 24.22 14.26
CA ILE A 47 7.62 23.70 13.02
C ILE A 47 7.98 24.83 12.05
N LEU A 48 7.12 25.83 11.88
CA LEU A 48 7.34 26.96 10.97
C LEU A 48 8.52 27.83 11.39
N ARG A 49 8.77 28.00 12.70
CA ARG A 49 9.93 28.76 13.18
C ARG A 49 11.24 28.03 12.92
N ASN A 50 11.24 26.70 13.02
CA ASN A 50 12.38 25.83 12.72
C ASN A 50 13.70 26.32 13.34
N ASN A 51 13.68 26.79 14.59
CA ASN A 51 14.94 27.17 15.24
C ASN A 51 15.77 25.92 15.53
N LYS A 52 17.08 26.11 15.75
CA LYS A 52 18.01 25.03 16.10
C LYS A 52 17.77 24.56 17.54
N SER A 53 16.73 23.76 17.75
CA SER A 53 16.31 23.14 19.01
C SER A 53 15.70 21.75 18.74
N GLU A 54 15.36 21.00 19.79
CA GLU A 54 14.68 19.70 19.66
C GLU A 54 13.19 19.85 19.28
N TYR A 55 12.58 20.99 19.63
CA TYR A 55 11.13 21.19 19.56
C TYR A 55 10.52 21.09 18.16
N PRO A 56 11.13 21.57 17.06
CA PRO A 56 10.53 21.42 15.73
C PRO A 56 10.37 19.95 15.30
N LEU A 57 11.36 19.10 15.58
CA LEU A 57 11.27 17.67 15.25
C LEU A 57 10.29 16.95 16.19
N ASP A 58 10.30 17.26 17.48
CA ASP A 58 9.33 16.71 18.43
C ASP A 58 7.89 17.11 18.09
N ALA A 59 7.69 18.38 17.74
CA ALA A 59 6.41 18.90 17.25
C ALA A 59 5.97 18.17 15.99
N ALA A 60 6.85 17.98 15.01
CA ALA A 60 6.51 17.27 13.77
C ALA A 60 6.13 15.80 14.02
N ARG A 61 6.84 15.10 14.92
CA ARG A 61 6.52 13.72 15.30
C ARG A 61 5.14 13.62 15.93
N GLU A 62 4.88 14.45 16.93
CA GLU A 62 3.62 14.43 17.68
C GLU A 62 2.45 14.92 16.81
N ALA A 63 2.67 15.94 15.99
CA ALA A 63 1.71 16.43 15.02
C ALA A 63 1.36 15.38 13.96
N ALA A 64 2.34 14.63 13.44
CA ALA A 64 2.10 13.51 12.53
C ALA A 64 1.21 12.44 13.18
N ARG A 65 1.50 12.06 14.44
CA ARG A 65 0.67 11.10 15.19
C ARG A 65 -0.76 11.61 15.37
N VAL A 66 -0.93 12.83 15.87
CA VAL A 66 -2.25 13.42 16.13
C VAL A 66 -3.04 13.59 14.83
N ALA A 67 -2.42 14.09 13.77
CA ALA A 67 -3.06 14.25 12.47
C ALA A 67 -3.52 12.90 11.90
N PHE A 68 -2.67 11.87 11.97
CA PHE A 68 -2.98 10.56 11.40
C PHE A 68 -4.07 9.80 12.18
N PHE A 69 -3.89 9.66 13.50
CA PHE A 69 -4.74 8.79 14.32
C PHE A 69 -6.02 9.47 14.79
N GLU A 70 -5.94 10.73 15.22
CA GLU A 70 -7.07 11.42 15.86
C GLU A 70 -7.94 12.15 14.85
N LEU A 71 -7.32 12.77 13.83
CA LEU A 71 -8.04 13.60 12.86
C LEU A 71 -8.20 12.95 11.49
N LYS A 72 -7.42 11.90 11.19
CA LYS A 72 -7.30 11.32 9.85
C LYS A 72 -6.97 12.37 8.78
N ASP A 73 -6.24 13.41 9.17
CA ASP A 73 -5.77 14.48 8.30
C ASP A 73 -4.46 14.03 7.64
N TYR A 74 -4.63 13.22 6.60
CA TYR A 74 -3.52 12.57 5.89
C TYR A 74 -2.62 13.57 5.15
N GLU A 75 -3.18 14.67 4.65
CA GLU A 75 -2.41 15.72 3.96
C GLU A 75 -1.46 16.45 4.91
N ARG A 76 -1.94 16.86 6.10
CA ARG A 76 -1.05 17.44 7.13
C ARG A 76 -0.04 16.40 7.63
N THR A 77 -0.46 15.14 7.81
CA THR A 77 0.45 14.05 8.20
C THR A 77 1.63 13.93 7.23
N ILE A 78 1.37 13.97 5.92
CA ILE A 78 2.43 13.99 4.90
C ILE A 78 3.33 15.21 5.05
N GLY A 79 2.76 16.39 5.30
CA GLY A 79 3.52 17.62 5.56
C GLY A 79 4.50 17.47 6.73
N TYR A 80 4.04 16.90 7.83
CA TYR A 80 4.87 16.64 9.02
C TYR A 80 5.98 15.63 8.75
N HIS A 81 5.69 14.51 8.08
CA HIS A 81 6.74 13.57 7.70
C HIS A 81 7.75 14.16 6.72
N ARG A 82 7.32 15.02 5.79
CA ARG A 82 8.24 15.73 4.88
C ARG A 82 9.20 16.64 5.65
N PHE A 83 8.70 17.33 6.69
CA PHE A 83 9.56 18.10 7.58
C PHE A 83 10.61 17.22 8.28
N ILE A 84 10.20 16.06 8.81
CA ILE A 84 11.12 15.10 9.45
C ILE A 84 12.17 14.58 8.44
N VAL A 85 11.77 14.21 7.22
CA VAL A 85 12.69 13.78 6.15
C VAL A 85 13.73 14.86 5.85
N LEU A 86 13.34 16.13 5.86
CA LEU A 86 14.23 17.24 5.51
C LEU A 86 15.20 17.63 6.65
N HIS A 87 14.75 17.55 7.91
CA HIS A 87 15.46 18.14 9.04
C HIS A 87 16.09 17.14 10.01
N SER A 88 15.66 15.87 10.01
CA SER A 88 16.26 14.88 10.91
C SER A 88 17.67 14.48 10.46
N SER A 89 18.62 14.47 11.39
CA SER A 89 19.95 13.92 11.18
C SER A 89 19.97 12.39 11.22
N ASP A 90 18.97 11.74 11.82
CA ASP A 90 18.84 10.29 11.90
C ASP A 90 18.33 9.71 10.56
N GLU A 91 19.17 8.91 9.90
CA GLU A 91 18.84 8.25 8.64
C GLU A 91 17.66 7.29 8.75
N LYS A 92 17.55 6.56 9.86
CA LYS A 92 16.45 5.62 10.07
C LYS A 92 15.13 6.36 10.23
N GLU A 93 15.16 7.50 10.90
CA GLU A 93 13.97 8.35 11.05
C GLU A 93 13.53 8.94 9.71
N ARG A 94 14.46 9.45 8.90
CA ARG A 94 14.16 9.92 7.54
C ARG A 94 13.55 8.80 6.70
N LEU A 95 14.15 7.61 6.70
CA LEU A 95 13.64 6.45 5.96
C LEU A 95 12.23 6.06 6.43
N THR A 96 12.01 6.02 7.74
CA THR A 96 10.70 5.68 8.32
C THR A 96 9.63 6.70 7.91
N SER A 97 9.95 8.00 7.99
CA SER A 97 9.03 9.06 7.57
C SER A 97 8.75 9.02 6.07
N GLN A 98 9.75 8.72 5.24
CA GLN A 98 9.56 8.56 3.80
C GLN A 98 8.66 7.35 3.47
N LYS A 99 8.76 6.25 4.22
CA LYS A 99 7.84 5.11 4.10
C LYS A 99 6.40 5.51 4.43
N GLN A 100 6.21 6.23 5.54
CA GLN A 100 4.88 6.71 5.92
C GLN A 100 4.25 7.58 4.83
N ILE A 101 5.02 8.49 4.20
CA ILE A 101 4.51 9.30 3.08
C ILE A 101 4.03 8.41 1.92
N ALA A 102 4.85 7.44 1.49
CA ALA A 102 4.50 6.55 0.38
C ALA A 102 3.26 5.69 0.68
N GLU A 103 3.16 5.17 1.90
CA GLU A 103 2.04 4.36 2.39
C GLU A 103 0.75 5.16 2.56
N ILE A 104 0.81 6.41 3.05
CA ILE A 104 -0.36 7.28 3.18
C ILE A 104 -0.95 7.58 1.79
N TYR A 105 -0.10 7.91 0.82
CA TYR A 105 -0.57 8.12 -0.56
C TYR A 105 -1.20 6.86 -1.14
N PHE A 106 -0.66 5.67 -0.85
CA PHE A 106 -1.18 4.41 -1.38
C PHE A 106 -2.50 4.00 -0.72
N ASN A 107 -2.52 3.92 0.62
CA ASN A 107 -3.57 3.28 1.40
C ASN A 107 -4.72 4.24 1.74
N ASN A 108 -4.39 5.46 2.14
CA ASN A 108 -5.35 6.38 2.74
C ASN A 108 -5.93 7.37 1.73
N LEU A 109 -5.07 7.94 0.89
CA LEU A 109 -5.49 8.91 -0.13
C LEU A 109 -5.80 8.26 -1.48
N GLN A 110 -5.35 7.02 -1.69
CA GLN A 110 -5.42 6.31 -2.99
C GLN A 110 -4.86 7.15 -4.15
N ASN A 111 -3.93 8.06 -3.85
CA ASN A 111 -3.20 8.82 -4.84
C ASN A 111 -2.00 7.99 -5.31
N TYR A 112 -2.31 7.00 -6.13
CA TYR A 112 -1.35 6.02 -6.63
C TYR A 112 -0.21 6.66 -7.43
N GLN A 113 -0.47 7.75 -8.15
CA GLN A 113 0.57 8.47 -8.88
C GLN A 113 1.61 9.09 -7.93
N ALA A 114 1.16 9.75 -6.86
CA ALA A 114 2.07 10.28 -5.84
C ALA A 114 2.78 9.14 -5.10
N SER A 115 2.07 8.06 -4.78
CA SER A 115 2.66 6.89 -4.12
C SER A 115 3.82 6.28 -4.92
N ILE A 116 3.68 6.13 -6.24
CA ILE A 116 4.76 5.63 -7.12
C ILE A 116 6.02 6.51 -6.97
N VAL A 117 5.85 7.83 -7.03
CA VAL A 117 6.97 8.78 -6.89
C VAL A 117 7.68 8.60 -5.54
N GLU A 118 6.92 8.46 -4.45
CA GLU A 118 7.48 8.35 -3.10
C GLU A 118 8.13 6.97 -2.86
N PHE A 119 7.62 5.89 -3.46
CA PHE A 119 8.30 4.58 -3.48
C PHE A 119 9.58 4.61 -4.31
N SER A 120 9.63 5.33 -5.43
CA SER A 120 10.87 5.51 -6.20
C SER A 120 11.94 6.27 -5.41
N LYS A 121 11.55 7.21 -4.54
CA LYS A 121 12.52 7.85 -3.61
C LYS A 121 13.07 6.84 -2.60
N LEU A 122 12.24 5.94 -2.06
CA LEU A 122 12.69 4.90 -1.13
C LEU A 122 13.72 3.95 -1.76
N GLN A 123 13.62 3.68 -3.07
CA GLN A 123 14.63 2.90 -3.79
C GLN A 123 16.01 3.60 -3.88
N GLN A 124 16.07 4.92 -3.67
CA GLN A 124 17.32 5.68 -3.66
C GLN A 124 17.90 5.83 -2.24
N MET A 125 17.14 5.45 -1.22
CA MET A 125 17.58 5.43 0.18
C MET A 125 18.15 4.05 0.54
N PRO A 126 18.87 3.89 1.66
CA PRO A 126 19.29 2.57 2.12
C PRO A 126 18.09 1.64 2.33
N HIS A 127 18.19 0.44 1.77
CA HIS A 127 17.14 -0.58 1.86
C HIS A 127 17.76 -1.98 1.74
N THR A 128 17.03 -2.97 2.27
CA THR A 128 17.31 -4.39 2.09
C THR A 128 16.69 -4.92 0.79
N ASP A 129 17.13 -6.08 0.31
CA ASP A 129 16.54 -6.74 -0.86
C ASP A 129 15.03 -7.03 -0.68
N LEU A 130 14.62 -7.31 0.55
CA LEU A 130 13.21 -7.52 0.89
C LEU A 130 12.42 -6.22 0.75
N GLU A 131 12.95 -5.11 1.24
CA GLU A 131 12.32 -3.79 1.10
C GLU A 131 12.28 -3.35 -0.37
N ALA A 132 13.35 -3.57 -1.15
CA ALA A 132 13.34 -3.31 -2.59
C ALA A 132 12.17 -4.04 -3.28
N SER A 133 12.01 -5.33 -2.95
CA SER A 133 10.92 -6.17 -3.47
C SER A 133 9.54 -5.64 -3.04
N GLN A 134 9.40 -5.16 -1.80
CA GLN A 134 8.16 -4.58 -1.28
C GLN A 134 7.79 -3.25 -1.95
N TYR A 135 8.78 -2.38 -2.18
CA TYR A 135 8.57 -1.11 -2.87
C TYR A 135 8.16 -1.35 -4.32
N GLN A 136 8.87 -2.24 -5.02
CA GLN A 136 8.54 -2.60 -6.39
C GLN A 136 7.15 -3.23 -6.50
N MET A 137 6.79 -4.13 -5.58
CA MET A 137 5.44 -4.68 -5.51
C MET A 137 4.37 -3.59 -5.30
N SER A 138 4.67 -2.57 -4.49
CA SER A 138 3.74 -1.46 -4.25
C SER A 138 3.58 -0.58 -5.48
N VAL A 139 4.66 -0.32 -6.22
CA VAL A 139 4.63 0.37 -7.53
C VAL A 139 3.78 -0.41 -8.54
N ALA A 140 3.98 -1.73 -8.64
CA ALA A 140 3.18 -2.58 -9.52
C ALA A 140 1.68 -2.55 -9.16
N ARG A 141 1.33 -2.64 -7.87
CA ARG A 141 -0.07 -2.51 -7.42
C ARG A 141 -0.64 -1.12 -7.72
N ALA A 142 0.13 -0.06 -7.53
CA ALA A 142 -0.31 1.30 -7.85
C ALA A 142 -0.64 1.43 -9.34
N HIS A 143 0.22 0.91 -10.23
CA HIS A 143 -0.09 0.85 -11.66
C HIS A 143 -1.34 0.01 -11.95
N TYR A 144 -1.51 -1.14 -11.30
CA TYR A 144 -2.70 -1.98 -11.44
C TYR A 144 -3.98 -1.23 -11.05
N TYR A 145 -4.00 -0.53 -9.91
CA TYR A 145 -5.17 0.24 -9.47
C TYR A 145 -5.47 1.46 -10.36
N MET A 146 -4.47 1.98 -11.05
CA MET A 146 -4.64 3.01 -12.08
C MET A 146 -5.07 2.46 -13.45
N ASN A 147 -5.31 1.14 -13.57
CA ASN A 147 -5.54 0.42 -14.83
C ASN A 147 -4.38 0.49 -15.83
N ASN A 148 -3.17 0.84 -15.37
CA ASN A 148 -1.94 0.84 -16.17
C ASN A 148 -1.36 -0.59 -16.24
N PHE A 149 -2.13 -1.52 -16.81
CA PHE A 149 -1.84 -2.96 -16.72
C PHE A 149 -0.53 -3.37 -17.38
N PHE A 150 -0.12 -2.71 -18.47
CA PHE A 150 1.16 -2.99 -19.13
C PHE A 150 2.35 -2.65 -18.23
N GLN A 151 2.31 -1.49 -17.56
CA GLN A 151 3.33 -1.08 -16.60
C GLN A 151 3.33 -2.00 -15.38
N ALA A 152 2.15 -2.32 -14.84
CA ALA A 152 2.03 -3.24 -13.72
C ALA A 152 2.62 -4.63 -14.03
N GLU A 153 2.35 -5.17 -15.23
CA GLU A 153 2.90 -6.45 -15.67
C GLU A 153 4.42 -6.37 -15.86
N SER A 154 4.93 -5.30 -16.47
CA SER A 154 6.37 -5.09 -16.66
C SER A 154 7.14 -5.05 -15.34
N GLU A 155 6.61 -4.34 -14.34
CA GLU A 155 7.19 -4.31 -13.00
C GLU A 155 7.26 -5.70 -12.37
N ILE A 156 6.16 -6.45 -12.42
CA ILE A 156 6.10 -7.79 -11.85
C ILE A 156 6.97 -8.79 -12.59
N ASP A 157 7.07 -8.68 -13.91
CA ASP A 157 7.96 -9.52 -14.70
C ASP A 157 9.43 -9.26 -14.38
N SER A 158 9.80 -8.01 -14.12
CA SER A 158 11.16 -7.70 -13.68
C SER A 158 11.44 -8.25 -12.29
N MET A 159 10.48 -8.14 -11.37
CA MET A 159 10.56 -8.68 -10.03
C MET A 159 10.70 -10.22 -10.03
N LEU A 160 9.95 -10.92 -10.89
CA LEU A 160 9.98 -12.38 -11.00
C LEU A 160 11.25 -12.96 -11.65
N ARG A 161 12.04 -12.12 -12.35
CA ARG A 161 13.37 -12.49 -12.88
C ARG A 161 14.45 -12.50 -11.81
N LEU A 162 14.24 -11.78 -10.71
CA LEU A 162 15.17 -11.72 -9.59
C LEU A 162 14.91 -12.89 -8.62
N LYS A 163 15.96 -13.33 -7.93
CA LYS A 163 15.82 -14.35 -6.88
C LYS A 163 15.16 -13.71 -5.66
N SER A 164 13.92 -14.10 -5.37
CA SER A 164 13.19 -13.70 -4.17
C SER A 164 12.82 -14.91 -3.33
N ASP A 165 12.43 -14.69 -2.07
CA ASP A 165 11.81 -15.74 -1.28
C ASP A 165 10.44 -16.16 -1.88
N ASP A 166 9.94 -17.31 -1.41
CA ASP A 166 8.70 -17.90 -1.91
C ASP A 166 7.45 -17.06 -1.57
N ASN A 167 7.47 -16.28 -0.48
CA ASN A 167 6.34 -15.42 -0.13
C ASN A 167 6.20 -14.26 -1.11
N VAL A 168 7.33 -13.62 -1.41
CA VAL A 168 7.41 -12.55 -2.39
C VAL A 168 7.00 -13.07 -3.78
N ARG A 169 7.50 -14.25 -4.16
CA ARG A 169 7.18 -14.88 -5.45
C ARG A 169 5.69 -15.24 -5.56
N PHE A 170 5.08 -15.79 -4.52
CA PHE A 170 3.65 -16.10 -4.50
C PHE A 170 2.82 -14.84 -4.73
N GLN A 171 3.09 -13.76 -3.99
CA GLN A 171 2.35 -12.50 -4.12
C GLN A 171 2.53 -11.87 -5.51
N ALA A 172 3.74 -11.94 -6.07
CA ALA A 172 4.01 -11.44 -7.42
C ALA A 172 3.22 -12.21 -8.49
N LEU A 173 3.18 -13.53 -8.39
CA LEU A 173 2.40 -14.38 -9.30
C LEU A 173 0.88 -14.17 -9.13
N MET A 174 0.40 -13.96 -7.89
CA MET A 174 -1.01 -13.61 -7.64
C MET A 174 -1.37 -12.30 -8.34
N LEU A 175 -0.56 -11.26 -8.18
CA LEU A 175 -0.79 -9.98 -8.85
C LEU A 175 -0.69 -10.11 -10.37
N LYS A 176 0.29 -10.87 -10.89
CA LYS A 176 0.41 -11.14 -12.34
C LYS A 176 -0.85 -11.81 -12.89
N GLY A 177 -1.35 -12.84 -12.22
CA GLY A 177 -2.60 -13.50 -12.59
C GLY A 177 -3.77 -12.52 -12.65
N ASN A 178 -3.92 -11.67 -11.63
CA ASN A 178 -4.97 -10.65 -11.58
C ASN A 178 -4.83 -9.59 -12.70
N ILE A 179 -3.60 -9.16 -13.01
CA ILE A 179 -3.32 -8.26 -14.14
C ILE A 179 -3.77 -8.91 -15.45
N LEU A 180 -3.43 -10.18 -15.67
CA LEU A 180 -3.83 -10.93 -16.87
C LEU A 180 -5.36 -11.07 -16.97
N VAL A 181 -6.06 -11.32 -15.85
CA VAL A 181 -7.52 -11.33 -15.80
C VAL A 181 -8.09 -9.96 -16.20
N ALA A 182 -7.55 -8.87 -15.66
CA ALA A 182 -8.00 -7.52 -16.00
C ALA A 182 -7.78 -7.17 -17.48
N LYS A 183 -6.72 -7.70 -18.09
CA LYS A 183 -6.44 -7.63 -19.53
C LYS A 183 -7.27 -8.59 -20.38
N LYS A 184 -8.12 -9.43 -19.76
CA LYS A 184 -8.90 -10.50 -20.40
C LYS A 184 -8.05 -11.58 -21.06
N GLU A 185 -6.79 -11.72 -20.64
CA GLU A 185 -5.87 -12.76 -21.11
C GLU A 185 -6.03 -14.04 -20.29
N TYR A 186 -7.26 -14.58 -20.27
CA TYR A 186 -7.67 -15.62 -19.34
C TYR A 186 -6.85 -16.91 -19.44
N VAL A 187 -6.43 -17.32 -20.66
CA VAL A 187 -5.58 -18.51 -20.86
C VAL A 187 -4.25 -18.38 -20.11
N LYS A 188 -3.59 -17.22 -20.20
CA LYS A 188 -2.34 -16.99 -19.48
C LYS A 188 -2.56 -16.91 -17.96
N ALA A 189 -3.66 -16.29 -17.53
CA ALA A 189 -4.02 -16.23 -16.12
C ALA A 189 -4.25 -17.64 -15.53
N ILE A 190 -4.94 -18.51 -16.28
CA ILE A 190 -5.16 -19.92 -15.93
C ILE A 190 -3.83 -20.64 -15.67
N ASP A 191 -2.84 -20.48 -16.55
CA ASP A 191 -1.53 -21.11 -16.40
C ASP A 191 -0.82 -20.65 -15.11
N ILE A 192 -0.87 -19.34 -14.81
CA ILE A 192 -0.30 -18.77 -13.59
C ILE A 192 -0.98 -19.35 -12.34
N PHE A 193 -2.31 -19.35 -12.29
CA PHE A 193 -3.04 -19.82 -11.11
C PHE A 193 -2.93 -21.34 -10.92
N LYS A 194 -2.86 -22.13 -11.99
CA LYS A 194 -2.55 -23.57 -11.89
C LYS A 194 -1.18 -23.81 -11.27
N GLY A 195 -0.16 -23.08 -11.75
CA GLY A 195 1.20 -23.18 -11.19
C GLY A 195 1.25 -22.78 -9.72
N LEU A 196 0.47 -21.78 -9.30
CA LEU A 196 0.34 -21.40 -7.90
C LEU A 196 -0.29 -22.51 -7.04
N ILE A 197 -1.37 -23.14 -7.51
CA ILE A 197 -2.03 -24.24 -6.80
C ILE A 197 -1.11 -25.46 -6.67
N GLU A 198 -0.37 -25.79 -7.73
CA GLU A 198 0.57 -26.90 -7.74
C GLU A 198 1.74 -26.66 -6.79
N LYS A 199 2.35 -25.47 -6.84
CA LYS A 199 3.54 -25.15 -6.03
C LYS A 199 3.21 -24.81 -4.58
N TYR A 200 2.05 -24.20 -4.32
CA TYR A 200 1.66 -23.69 -2.99
C TYR A 200 0.24 -24.13 -2.60
N PRO A 201 -0.02 -25.43 -2.45
CA PRO A 201 -1.38 -25.96 -2.33
C PRO A 201 -2.15 -25.43 -1.11
N GLN A 202 -1.53 -25.41 0.08
CA GLN A 202 -2.19 -24.94 1.31
C GLN A 202 -2.49 -23.44 1.26
N ARG A 203 -1.51 -22.64 0.85
CA ARG A 203 -1.67 -21.18 0.71
C ARG A 203 -2.69 -20.82 -0.36
N SER A 204 -2.73 -21.59 -1.45
CA SER A 204 -3.70 -21.37 -2.53
C SER A 204 -5.15 -21.55 -2.09
N VAL A 205 -5.38 -22.41 -1.08
CA VAL A 205 -6.69 -22.52 -0.42
C VAL A 205 -6.99 -21.28 0.42
N GLN A 206 -6.05 -20.84 1.25
CA GLN A 206 -6.21 -19.68 2.12
C GLN A 206 -6.46 -18.38 1.34
N GLU A 207 -5.78 -18.22 0.20
CA GLU A 207 -5.81 -17.01 -0.64
C GLU A 207 -6.83 -17.11 -1.79
N ASN A 208 -7.69 -18.13 -1.77
CA ASN A 208 -8.77 -18.33 -2.73
C ASN A 208 -8.36 -18.41 -4.21
N VAL A 209 -7.17 -18.94 -4.49
CA VAL A 209 -6.63 -19.07 -5.84
C VAL A 209 -7.51 -19.97 -6.71
N GLY A 210 -8.03 -21.06 -6.14
CA GLY A 210 -8.96 -21.96 -6.84
C GLY A 210 -10.24 -21.27 -7.33
N LEU A 211 -10.81 -20.36 -6.54
CA LEU A 211 -12.00 -19.62 -6.95
C LEU A 211 -11.71 -18.65 -8.09
N THR A 212 -10.56 -17.98 -8.02
CA THR A 212 -10.08 -17.09 -9.08
C THR A 212 -9.82 -17.87 -10.37
N LEU A 213 -9.19 -19.05 -10.28
CA LEU A 213 -8.98 -19.94 -11.42
C LEU A 213 -10.31 -20.39 -12.04
N ALA A 214 -11.30 -20.76 -11.22
CA ALA A 214 -12.62 -21.13 -11.73
C ALA A 214 -13.33 -19.96 -12.46
N VAL A 215 -13.16 -18.72 -11.98
CA VAL A 215 -13.63 -17.51 -12.69
C VAL A 215 -12.90 -17.36 -14.02
N CYS A 216 -11.58 -17.56 -14.06
CA CYS A 216 -10.83 -17.47 -15.33
C CYS A 216 -11.32 -18.50 -16.36
N TYR A 217 -11.61 -19.74 -15.92
CA TYR A 217 -12.19 -20.75 -16.81
C TYR A 217 -13.60 -20.38 -17.27
N GLU A 218 -14.44 -19.84 -16.38
CA GLU A 218 -15.79 -19.37 -16.72
C GLU A 218 -15.77 -18.24 -17.75
N GLU A 219 -14.90 -17.24 -17.56
CA GLU A 219 -14.71 -16.11 -18.48
C GLU A 219 -14.10 -16.53 -19.83
N ASN A 220 -13.40 -17.67 -19.85
CA ASN A 220 -12.88 -18.30 -21.06
C ASN A 220 -13.85 -19.37 -21.63
N ASP A 221 -15.13 -19.34 -21.25
CA ASP A 221 -16.20 -20.27 -21.65
C ASP A 221 -15.91 -21.76 -21.40
N ASN A 222 -14.90 -22.09 -20.60
CA ASN A 222 -14.53 -23.44 -20.23
C ASN A 222 -15.27 -23.86 -18.94
N PHE A 223 -16.60 -23.95 -19.04
CA PHE A 223 -17.45 -24.26 -17.89
C PHE A 223 -17.14 -25.62 -17.26
N LYS A 224 -16.66 -26.59 -18.05
CA LYS A 224 -16.31 -27.93 -17.55
C LYS A 224 -15.15 -27.87 -16.56
N GLU A 225 -14.05 -27.20 -16.92
CA GLU A 225 -12.92 -27.06 -16.01
C GLU A 225 -13.24 -26.11 -14.84
N ALA A 226 -14.04 -25.07 -15.05
CA ALA A 226 -14.53 -24.22 -13.96
C ALA A 226 -15.27 -25.04 -12.88
N ILE A 227 -16.20 -25.91 -13.29
CA ILE A 227 -16.95 -26.79 -12.39
C ILE A 227 -16.00 -27.77 -11.69
N LYS A 228 -15.09 -28.41 -12.42
CA LYS A 228 -14.12 -29.36 -11.85
C LYS A 228 -13.23 -28.72 -10.78
N VAL A 229 -12.79 -27.49 -11.01
CA VAL A 229 -12.02 -26.73 -10.00
C VAL A 229 -12.89 -26.48 -8.77
N LEU A 230 -14.14 -26.02 -8.94
CA LEU A 230 -15.05 -25.78 -7.82
C LEU A 230 -15.33 -27.04 -7.00
N GLU A 231 -15.55 -28.17 -7.64
CA GLU A 231 -15.76 -29.47 -6.97
C GLU A 231 -14.57 -29.84 -6.08
N GLY A 232 -13.34 -29.66 -6.55
CA GLY A 232 -12.11 -29.91 -5.77
C GLY A 232 -11.88 -28.96 -4.58
N TYR A 233 -12.72 -27.93 -4.45
CA TYR A 233 -12.69 -26.95 -3.36
C TYR A 233 -13.96 -26.98 -2.50
N ARG A 234 -14.96 -27.81 -2.80
CA ARG A 234 -16.24 -27.86 -2.07
C ARG A 234 -16.07 -28.00 -0.55
N ASP A 235 -15.23 -28.93 -0.11
CA ASP A 235 -15.03 -29.22 1.32
C ASP A 235 -14.00 -28.28 1.99
N LYS A 236 -13.38 -27.38 1.21
CA LYS A 236 -12.37 -26.42 1.68
C LYS A 236 -12.95 -25.04 1.97
N TYR A 237 -14.22 -24.81 1.61
CA TYR A 237 -14.93 -23.55 1.80
C TYR A 237 -16.13 -23.72 2.71
N SER A 238 -16.35 -22.73 3.56
CA SER A 238 -17.54 -22.61 4.40
C SER A 238 -18.19 -21.24 4.19
N PRO A 239 -19.49 -21.16 3.86
CA PRO A 239 -20.44 -22.27 3.70
C PRO A 239 -20.29 -23.01 2.35
N PRO A 240 -20.38 -24.36 2.29
CA PRO A 240 -20.26 -25.14 1.05
C PRO A 240 -21.35 -24.81 0.02
N GLU A 241 -22.50 -24.31 0.46
CA GLU A 241 -23.63 -23.88 -0.36
C GLU A 241 -23.24 -22.82 -1.39
N TYR A 242 -22.23 -22.00 -1.09
CA TYR A 242 -21.70 -21.02 -2.05
C TYR A 242 -21.09 -21.69 -3.29
N ILE A 243 -20.31 -22.74 -3.09
CA ILE A 243 -19.66 -23.51 -4.16
C ILE A 243 -20.72 -24.27 -4.97
N GLU A 244 -21.69 -24.87 -4.29
CA GLU A 244 -22.79 -25.60 -4.93
C GLU A 244 -23.63 -24.70 -5.84
N LEU A 245 -23.95 -23.49 -5.37
CA LEU A 245 -24.68 -22.50 -6.15
C LEU A 245 -23.89 -22.07 -7.40
N ARG A 246 -22.57 -21.85 -7.26
CA ARG A 246 -21.69 -21.53 -8.41
C ARG A 246 -21.69 -22.65 -9.44
N ILE A 247 -21.53 -23.91 -9.01
CA ILE A 247 -21.55 -25.08 -9.89
C ILE A 247 -22.89 -25.17 -10.64
N LYS A 248 -24.02 -25.05 -9.94
CA LYS A 248 -25.35 -25.10 -10.56
C LYS A 248 -25.51 -24.04 -11.66
N ARG A 249 -25.10 -22.79 -11.39
CA ARG A 249 -25.17 -21.69 -12.38
C ARG A 249 -24.32 -22.00 -13.63
N LEU A 250 -23.12 -22.52 -13.45
CA LEU A 250 -22.24 -22.90 -14.56
C LEU A 250 -22.84 -24.04 -15.39
N GLN A 251 -23.47 -25.03 -14.76
CA GLN A 251 -24.16 -26.11 -15.46
C GLN A 251 -25.34 -25.60 -16.31
N GLU A 252 -26.12 -24.65 -15.77
CA GLU A 252 -27.22 -24.01 -16.51
C GLU A 252 -26.71 -23.20 -17.71
N ARG A 253 -25.63 -22.42 -17.53
CA ARG A 253 -24.96 -21.70 -18.64
C ARG A 253 -24.47 -22.66 -19.71
N MET A 254 -23.81 -23.75 -19.32
CA MET A 254 -23.31 -24.77 -20.24
C MET A 254 -24.43 -25.45 -21.04
N LYS A 255 -25.59 -25.72 -20.41
CA LYS A 255 -26.78 -26.31 -21.08
C LYS A 255 -27.43 -25.35 -22.09
N ASN A 256 -27.36 -24.05 -21.83
CA ASN A 256 -27.99 -23.01 -22.64
C ASN A 256 -27.02 -22.37 -23.65
N ALA A 257 -25.75 -22.79 -23.67
CA ALA A 257 -24.75 -22.28 -24.60
C ALA A 257 -25.14 -22.60 -26.07
N PRO A 258 -24.81 -21.71 -27.03
CA PRO A 258 -25.04 -21.96 -28.45
C PRO A 258 -24.43 -23.30 -28.89
N GLY A 259 -25.23 -24.15 -29.54
CA GLY A 259 -24.81 -25.49 -29.99
C GLY A 259 -24.94 -26.62 -28.96
N ALA A 260 -25.24 -26.35 -27.69
CA ALA A 260 -25.41 -27.38 -26.65
C ALA A 260 -26.68 -28.24 -26.86
N LYS A 261 -27.73 -27.66 -27.45
CA LYS A 261 -28.89 -28.38 -27.96
C LYS A 261 -28.64 -28.60 -29.45
N GLY A 262 -27.92 -29.67 -29.81
CA GLY A 262 -27.69 -30.03 -31.20
C GLY A 262 -28.98 -29.90 -32.03
N PHE A 263 -28.86 -29.43 -33.27
CA PHE A 263 -30.00 -29.23 -34.20
C PHE A 263 -31.02 -30.34 -33.98
N ARG A 264 -32.16 -30.01 -33.35
CA ARG A 264 -33.32 -30.90 -33.36
C ARG A 264 -33.75 -30.95 -34.83
N LYS A 265 -33.31 -31.98 -35.54
CA LYS A 265 -33.84 -32.37 -36.85
C LYS A 265 -35.31 -32.71 -36.71
#